data_AF-A0A7H0HSW6-F1
#
_entry.id   AF-A0A7H0HSW6-F1
#
_cell.length_a   1.000
_cell.length_b   1.000
_cell.length_c   1.000
_cell.angle_alpha   90.00
_cell.angle_beta   90.00
_cell.angle_gamma   90.00
#
_symmetry.space_group_name_H-M   'P 1'
#
loop_
_entity.id
_entity.type
_entity.pdbx_description
1 polymer ?
#
loop_
_entity_poly.entity_id
_entity_poly.type
_entity_poly.pdbx_seq_one_letter_code
_entity_poly.pdbx_strand_id
1 'polypeptide(L)'
;MTDPTPAARKLGQAIEGADSRQINDASREFVEKVTFATADEILAMLGDVLDEDWTALPPWARNLAYRLACLQRPGDPRLLREAAADLLSFGPDWDTYAEELKARAAELD
;
A
#
# COMPACT_ATOMS: atom_id res chain seq x y z
N MET A 1 15.98 -7.77 0.12
CA MET A 1 15.30 -8.47 -1.00
C MET A 1 15.02 -7.39 -2.05
N THR A 2 14.22 -7.63 -3.11
CA THR A 2 14.14 -6.66 -4.22
C THR A 2 13.27 -5.46 -3.82
N ASP A 3 13.84 -4.25 -3.86
CA ASP A 3 13.13 -2.99 -3.69
C ASP A 3 11.89 -2.92 -4.62
N PRO A 4 10.66 -2.78 -4.10
CA PRO A 4 9.45 -2.72 -4.90
C PRO A 4 9.17 -1.32 -5.50
N THR A 5 9.93 -0.30 -5.13
CA THR A 5 9.75 1.10 -5.56
C THR A 5 9.73 1.29 -7.09
N PRO A 6 10.64 0.69 -7.87
CA PRO A 6 10.60 0.82 -9.32
C PRO A 6 9.30 0.28 -9.94
N ALA A 7 8.77 -0.83 -9.39
CA ALA A 7 7.54 -1.43 -9.88
C ALA A 7 6.30 -0.58 -9.51
N ALA A 8 6.28 0.02 -8.32
CA ALA A 8 5.24 0.96 -7.91
C ALA A 8 5.20 2.21 -8.81
N ARG A 9 6.36 2.83 -9.07
CA ARG A 9 6.45 3.99 -9.97
C ARG A 9 6.02 3.66 -11.40
N LYS A 10 6.44 2.49 -11.91
CA LYS A 10 6.02 2.02 -13.23
C LYS A 10 4.50 1.81 -13.31
N LEU A 11 3.87 1.29 -12.25
CA LEU A 11 2.42 1.16 -12.18
C LEU A 11 1.72 2.52 -12.24
N GLY A 12 2.16 3.50 -11.45
CA GLY A 12 1.62 4.86 -11.49
C GLY A 12 1.70 5.48 -12.89
N GLN A 13 2.88 5.43 -13.50
CA GLN A 13 3.10 5.94 -14.87
C GLN A 13 2.24 5.23 -15.92
N ALA A 14 2.05 3.91 -15.81
CA ALA A 14 1.21 3.15 -16.74
C ALA A 14 -0.27 3.56 -16.64
N ILE A 15 -0.75 3.86 -15.43
CA ILE A 15 -2.13 4.32 -15.19
C ILE A 15 -2.34 5.70 -15.79
N GLU A 16 -1.40 6.64 -15.58
CA GLU A 16 -1.44 7.96 -16.20
C GLU A 16 -1.46 7.90 -17.73
N GLY A 17 -0.68 6.97 -18.30
CA GLY A 17 -0.63 6.74 -19.75
C GLY A 17 -1.89 6.08 -20.34
N ALA A 18 -2.80 5.56 -19.50
CA ALA A 18 -4.06 4.92 -19.87
C ALA A 18 -3.95 3.75 -20.89
N ASP A 19 -2.77 3.14 -21.05
CA ASP A 19 -2.56 1.97 -21.91
C ASP A 19 -2.85 0.69 -21.13
N SER A 20 -3.95 0.01 -21.48
CA SER A 20 -4.40 -1.19 -20.77
C SER A 20 -3.39 -2.34 -20.76
N ARG A 21 -2.53 -2.48 -21.78
CA ARG A 21 -1.50 -3.52 -21.79
C ARG A 21 -0.39 -3.18 -20.80
N GLN A 22 0.07 -1.94 -20.81
CA GLN A 22 1.10 -1.47 -19.89
C GLN A 22 0.61 -1.52 -18.44
N ILE A 23 -0.65 -1.16 -18.19
CA ILE A 23 -1.26 -1.26 -16.86
C ILE A 23 -1.27 -2.71 -16.38
N ASN A 24 -1.66 -3.67 -17.22
CA ASN A 24 -1.69 -5.08 -16.84
C ASN A 24 -0.28 -5.62 -16.53
N ASP A 25 0.71 -5.30 -17.36
CA ASP A 25 2.08 -5.74 -17.17
C ASP A 25 2.69 -5.14 -15.89
N ALA A 26 2.49 -3.82 -15.68
CA ALA A 26 2.96 -3.13 -14.48
C ALA A 26 2.24 -3.60 -13.21
N SER A 27 0.93 -3.91 -13.30
CA SER A 27 0.18 -4.46 -12.17
C SER A 27 0.70 -5.83 -11.75
N ARG A 28 0.98 -6.71 -12.73
CA ARG A 28 1.55 -8.04 -12.45
C ARG A 28 2.93 -7.91 -11.80
N GLU A 29 3.78 -7.05 -12.34
CA GLU A 29 5.12 -6.79 -11.79
C GLU A 29 5.05 -6.24 -10.37
N PHE A 30 4.19 -5.24 -10.11
CA PHE A 30 3.97 -4.69 -8.78
C PHE A 30 3.51 -5.76 -7.79
N VAL A 31 2.51 -6.57 -8.14
CA VAL A 31 2.00 -7.65 -7.30
C VAL A 31 3.12 -8.64 -6.98
N GLU A 32 3.92 -9.04 -7.98
CA GLU A 32 5.05 -9.95 -7.76
C GLU A 32 6.08 -9.35 -6.80
N LYS A 33 6.50 -8.10 -7.00
CA LYS A 33 7.50 -7.45 -6.14
C LYS A 33 7.00 -7.23 -4.72
N VAL A 34 5.79 -6.70 -4.54
CA VAL A 34 5.25 -6.39 -3.22
C VAL A 34 4.96 -7.66 -2.40
N THR A 35 4.57 -8.76 -3.06
CA THR A 35 4.29 -10.05 -2.39
C THR A 35 5.53 -10.62 -1.69
N PHE A 36 6.71 -10.41 -2.27
CA PHE A 36 7.98 -10.89 -1.69
C PHE A 36 8.77 -9.80 -0.96
N ALA A 37 8.23 -8.59 -0.84
CA ALA A 37 8.87 -7.52 -0.08
C ALA A 37 8.65 -7.70 1.42
N THR A 38 9.65 -7.32 2.21
CA THR A 38 9.51 -7.19 3.67
C THR A 38 8.66 -5.98 4.03
N ALA A 39 8.13 -5.95 5.25
CA ALA A 39 7.40 -4.79 5.76
C ALA A 39 8.20 -3.48 5.66
N ASP A 40 9.52 -3.51 5.93
CA ASP A 40 10.37 -2.31 5.80
C ASP A 40 10.48 -1.84 4.35
N GLU A 41 10.68 -2.77 3.40
CA GLU A 41 10.75 -2.44 1.97
C GLU A 41 9.42 -1.89 1.45
N ILE A 42 8.29 -2.45 1.93
CA ILE A 42 6.95 -1.96 1.59
C ILE A 42 6.72 -0.54 2.14
N LEU A 43 7.07 -0.30 3.40
CA LEU A 43 6.85 1.00 4.05
C LEU A 43 7.78 2.08 3.50
N ALA A 44 9.03 1.73 3.17
CA ALA A 44 9.95 2.63 2.47
C ALA A 44 9.38 3.02 1.10
N MET A 45 8.94 2.05 0.30
CA MET A 45 8.29 2.31 -0.99
C MET A 45 7.04 3.19 -0.85
N LEU A 46 6.17 2.90 0.11
CA LEU A 46 4.94 3.69 0.32
C LEU A 46 5.28 5.12 0.73
N GLY A 47 6.25 5.32 1.62
CA GLY A 47 6.75 6.64 1.99
C GLY A 47 7.27 7.39 0.78
N ASP A 48 8.21 6.79 0.04
CA ASP A 48 8.83 7.42 -1.13
C ASP A 48 7.81 7.80 -2.20
N VAL A 49 6.86 6.92 -2.52
CA VAL A 49 5.89 7.15 -3.61
C VAL A 49 4.78 8.10 -3.19
N LEU A 50 4.24 7.96 -1.97
CA LEU A 50 3.09 8.76 -1.53
C LEU A 50 3.50 10.16 -1.04
N ASP A 51 4.73 10.34 -0.55
CA ASP A 51 5.26 11.67 -0.22
C ASP A 51 5.52 12.50 -1.48
N GLU A 52 5.90 11.87 -2.60
CA GLU A 52 6.05 12.52 -3.90
C GLU A 52 4.70 12.89 -4.51
N ASP A 53 3.78 11.94 -4.57
CA ASP A 53 2.40 12.14 -5.01
C ASP A 53 1.47 11.10 -4.37
N TRP A 54 0.61 11.57 -3.47
CA TRP A 54 -0.33 10.71 -2.76
C TRP A 54 -1.33 10.01 -3.70
N THR A 55 -1.51 10.47 -4.94
CA THR A 55 -2.37 9.85 -5.96
C THR A 55 -1.64 8.91 -6.92
N ALA A 56 -0.31 8.77 -6.81
CA ALA A 56 0.52 8.00 -7.73
C ALA A 56 0.21 6.50 -7.78
N LEU A 57 -0.43 5.96 -6.75
CA LEU A 57 -0.87 4.57 -6.71
C LEU A 57 -2.39 4.46 -6.61
N PRO A 58 -3.01 3.52 -7.35
CA PRO A 58 -4.43 3.28 -7.22
C PRO A 58 -4.75 2.69 -5.84
N PRO A 59 -5.99 2.90 -5.32
CA PRO A 59 -6.37 2.44 -3.99
C PRO A 59 -6.14 0.95 -3.73
N TRP A 60 -6.33 0.09 -4.74
CA TRP A 60 -6.09 -1.34 -4.59
C TRP A 60 -4.62 -1.68 -4.30
N ALA A 61 -3.68 -0.93 -4.86
CA ALA A 61 -2.24 -1.18 -4.71
C ALA A 61 -1.76 -0.77 -3.32
N ARG A 62 -2.20 0.41 -2.84
CA ARG A 62 -1.95 0.89 -1.48
C ARG A 62 -2.53 -0.07 -0.43
N ASN A 63 -3.78 -0.46 -0.62
CA ASN A 63 -4.45 -1.43 0.27
C ASN A 63 -3.73 -2.79 0.32
N LEU A 64 -3.27 -3.31 -0.82
CA LEU A 64 -2.51 -4.56 -0.85
C LEU A 64 -1.20 -4.43 -0.09
N ALA A 65 -0.44 -3.36 -0.34
CA ALA A 65 0.84 -3.09 0.29
C ALA A 65 0.70 -2.99 1.82
N TYR A 66 -0.22 -2.14 2.32
CA TYR A 66 -0.46 -2.02 3.77
C TYR A 66 -0.91 -3.33 4.40
N ARG A 67 -1.79 -4.11 3.74
CA ARG A 67 -2.23 -5.42 4.28
C ARG A 67 -1.06 -6.40 4.41
N LEU A 68 -0.18 -6.47 3.41
CA LEU A 68 1.02 -7.32 3.48
C LEU A 68 1.97 -6.88 4.60
N ALA A 69 2.18 -5.56 4.76
CA ALA A 69 2.99 -5.03 5.85
C ALA A 69 2.38 -5.36 7.23
N CYS A 70 1.06 -5.14 7.41
CA CYS A 70 0.36 -5.46 8.66
C CYS A 70 0.39 -6.96 8.99
N LEU A 71 0.34 -7.85 7.99
CA LEU A 71 0.48 -9.29 8.19
C LEU A 71 1.86 -9.67 8.73
N GLN A 72 2.90 -8.98 8.28
CA GLN A 72 4.28 -9.20 8.75
C GLN A 72 4.56 -8.54 10.11
N ARG A 73 3.85 -7.46 10.45
CA ARG A 73 4.00 -6.70 11.71
C ARG A 73 2.66 -6.49 12.42
N PRO A 74 2.00 -7.57 12.88
CA PRO A 74 0.67 -7.48 13.49
C PRO A 74 0.62 -6.74 14.84
N GLY A 75 1.77 -6.40 15.42
CA GLY A 75 1.92 -5.72 16.71
C GLY A 75 2.50 -4.31 16.59
N ASP A 76 2.60 -3.73 15.39
CA ASP A 76 3.09 -2.37 15.20
C ASP A 76 1.90 -1.39 15.19
N PRO A 77 1.61 -0.68 16.30
CA PRO A 77 0.45 0.22 16.38
C PRO A 77 0.57 1.42 15.45
N ARG A 78 1.78 1.85 15.09
CA ARG A 78 1.98 2.95 14.14
C ARG A 78 1.56 2.53 12.74
N LEU A 79 2.02 1.36 12.30
CA LEU A 79 1.63 0.78 11.02
C LEU A 79 0.11 0.58 10.90
N LEU A 80 -0.53 0.08 11.96
CA LEU A 80 -1.98 -0.12 11.97
C LEU A 80 -2.75 1.21 11.80
N ARG A 81 -2.27 2.31 12.41
CA ARG A 81 -2.85 3.65 12.24
C ARG A 81 -2.64 4.19 10.83
N GLU A 82 -1.44 4.04 10.27
CA GLU A 82 -1.14 4.45 8.89
C GLU A 82 -2.05 3.71 7.89
N ALA A 83 -2.17 2.40 8.02
CA ALA A 83 -3.06 1.58 7.18
C ALA A 83 -4.54 1.97 7.34
N ALA A 84 -5.00 2.29 8.55
CA ALA A 84 -6.36 2.75 8.79
C ALA A 84 -6.63 4.11 8.13
N ALA A 85 -5.68 5.05 8.21
CA ALA A 85 -5.79 6.36 7.58
C ALA A 85 -5.85 6.23 6.04
N ASP A 86 -5.10 5.30 5.47
CA ASP A 86 -5.14 4.97 4.03
C ASP A 86 -6.53 4.51 3.59
N LEU A 87 -7.13 3.56 4.33
CA LEU A 87 -8.47 3.04 4.02
C LEU A 87 -9.55 4.13 4.06
N LEU A 88 -9.49 5.02 5.04
CA LEU A 88 -10.43 6.14 5.19
C LEU A 88 -10.30 7.20 4.08
N SER A 89 -9.23 7.15 3.30
CA SER A 89 -9.04 8.07 2.17
C SER A 89 -9.91 7.69 0.95
N PHE A 90 -10.57 6.53 0.95
CA PHE A 90 -11.26 5.98 -0.23
C PHE A 90 -12.69 5.47 0.07
N GLY A 91 -13.61 6.38 0.34
CA GLY A 91 -15.04 6.08 0.50
C GLY A 91 -15.37 5.17 1.71
N PRO A 92 -16.66 4.96 2.02
CA PRO A 92 -17.07 4.32 3.26
C PRO A 92 -16.92 2.80 3.27
N ASP A 93 -16.61 2.17 2.14
CA ASP A 93 -16.58 0.71 1.98
C ASP A 93 -15.57 0.03 2.92
N TRP A 94 -14.56 0.78 3.37
CA TRP A 94 -13.48 0.26 4.21
C TRP A 94 -13.50 0.80 5.65
N ASP A 95 -14.49 1.63 6.02
CA ASP A 95 -14.53 2.32 7.31
C ASP A 95 -14.52 1.32 8.49
N THR A 96 -15.31 0.25 8.40
CA THR A 96 -15.35 -0.79 9.45
C THR A 96 -13.96 -1.39 9.70
N TYR A 97 -13.22 -1.70 8.63
CA TYR A 97 -11.87 -2.26 8.75
C TYR A 97 -10.87 -1.23 9.28
N ALA A 98 -11.02 0.04 8.89
CA ALA A 98 -10.18 1.11 9.42
C ALA A 98 -10.40 1.30 10.92
N GLU A 99 -11.64 1.26 11.40
CA GLU A 99 -11.96 1.36 12.82
C GLU A 99 -11.45 0.14 13.62
N GLU A 100 -11.54 -1.07 13.05
CA GLU A 100 -10.91 -2.26 13.65
C GLU A 100 -9.39 -2.12 13.79
N LEU A 101 -8.71 -1.60 12.77
CA LEU A 101 -7.27 -1.35 12.82
C LEU A 101 -6.91 -0.29 13.88
N LYS A 102 -7.68 0.81 13.97
CA LYS A 102 -7.50 1.83 15.01
C LYS A 102 -7.71 1.28 16.41
N ALA A 103 -8.77 0.48 16.62
CA ALA A 103 -9.06 -0.14 17.90
C ALA A 103 -7.90 -1.04 18.35
N ARG A 104 -7.43 -1.91 17.45
CA ARG A 104 -6.27 -2.77 17.71
C ARG A 104 -4.99 -1.96 17.98
N ALA A 105 -4.76 -0.88 17.25
CA ALA A 105 -3.62 0.00 17.49
C ALA A 105 -3.67 0.69 18.86
N ALA A 106 -4.88 0.97 19.38
CA ALA A 106 -5.08 1.55 20.70
C ALA A 106 -4.88 0.53 21.83
N GLU A 107 -5.13 -0.76 21.59
CA GLU A 107 -4.86 -1.85 22.56
C GLU A 107 -3.36 -2.17 22.71
N LEU A 108 -2.55 -1.82 21.72
CA LEU A 108 -1.12 -2.10 21.65
C LEU A 108 -0.22 -0.96 22.17
N ASP A 109 -0.79 0.23 22.40
CA ASP A 109 -0.12 1.40 23.00
C ASP A 109 -0.09 1.31 24.54
#